data_AF-A0A7W1FGE7-F1
#
_entry.id   AF-A0A7W1FGE7-F1
#
_cell.length_a   1.000
_cell.length_b   1.000
_cell.length_c   1.000
_cell.angle_alpha   90.00
_cell.angle_beta   90.00
_cell.angle_gamma   90.00
#
_symmetry.space_group_name_H-M   'P 1'
#
loop_
_entity.id
_entity.type
_entity.pdbx_description
1 polymer ?
#
loop_
_entity_poly.entity_id
_entity_poly.type
_entity_poly.pdbx_seq_one_letter_code
_entity_poly.pdbx_strand_id
1 'polypeptide(L)'
;MPDLNSLTNELFDRREAMRPTLRTWLKHSALLLIAFLTVTIAGVLPPFNAVEIFPNVPDPQTWTEIYQFIFSLPSLYVQLIFSTIQKLLTDFETFIYGVKFSVSLLAILTAHEAGHYVACRLYRVDATLPYFIPLPPLIGPAGTLGAFIKIVSPMPSRRATFDIGVAGPIAGFIALLPILIFGLFTMEQSSPEAAAALAQGGLY
;
A
#
# COMPACT_ATOMS: atom_id res chain seq x y z
N MET A 1 32.50 -39.47 8.11
CA MET A 1 31.63 -38.34 8.48
C MET A 1 30.89 -37.90 7.22
N PRO A 2 29.57 -37.71 7.25
CA PRO A 2 28.86 -37.16 6.09
C PRO A 2 29.37 -35.74 5.80
N ASP A 3 29.49 -35.38 4.52
CA ASP A 3 29.85 -34.04 4.09
C ASP A 3 28.75 -33.05 4.53
N LEU A 4 29.13 -31.91 5.10
CA LEU A 4 28.22 -30.83 5.50
C LEU A 4 27.29 -30.41 4.36
N ASN A 5 27.77 -30.40 3.11
CA ASN A 5 26.94 -30.07 1.95
C ASN A 5 25.93 -31.16 1.60
N SER A 6 26.25 -32.43 1.87
CA SER A 6 25.32 -33.54 1.67
C SER A 6 24.16 -33.49 2.68
N LEU A 7 24.47 -33.14 3.93
CA LEU A 7 23.49 -33.02 5.00
C LEU A 7 22.56 -31.82 4.81
N THR A 8 23.08 -30.68 4.36
CA THR A 8 22.25 -29.51 4.07
C THR A 8 21.31 -29.78 2.89
N ASN A 9 21.80 -30.38 1.80
CA ASN A 9 20.97 -30.73 0.66
C ASN A 9 19.86 -31.71 1.05
N GLU A 10 20.15 -32.76 1.84
CA GLU A 10 19.12 -33.68 2.34
C GLU A 10 18.09 -32.97 3.23
N LEU A 11 18.52 -32.02 4.07
CA LEU A 11 17.64 -31.25 4.95
C LEU A 11 16.65 -30.38 4.16
N PHE A 12 17.09 -29.80 3.03
CA PHE A 12 16.22 -28.99 2.16
C PHE A 12 15.35 -29.86 1.23
N ASP A 13 15.85 -31.02 0.79
CA ASP A 13 15.10 -31.93 -0.08
C ASP A 13 13.89 -32.57 0.62
N ARG A 14 14.00 -32.83 1.93
CA ARG A 14 12.93 -33.49 2.72
C ARG A 14 11.92 -32.54 3.36
N ARG A 15 12.05 -31.22 3.18
CA ARG A 15 11.09 -30.26 3.77
C ARG A 15 9.80 -30.22 2.97
N GLU A 16 8.70 -30.57 3.62
CA GLU A 16 7.37 -30.31 3.08
C GLU A 16 7.09 -28.80 3.09
N ALA A 17 6.71 -28.26 1.94
CA ALA A 17 6.44 -26.84 1.79
C ALA A 17 5.26 -26.41 2.67
N MET A 18 5.41 -25.34 3.44
CA MET A 18 4.36 -24.80 4.31
C MET A 18 3.05 -24.62 3.53
N ARG A 19 1.95 -25.18 4.06
CA ARG A 19 0.61 -25.01 3.51
C ARG A 19 -0.21 -24.08 4.41
N PRO A 20 -0.74 -22.97 3.88
CA PRO A 20 -1.55 -22.07 4.69
C PRO A 20 -2.85 -22.76 5.12
N THR A 21 -3.18 -22.65 6.41
CA THR A 21 -4.45 -23.12 6.96
C THR A 21 -5.59 -22.17 6.62
N LEU A 22 -6.85 -22.60 6.77
CA LEU A 22 -8.02 -21.72 6.61
C LEU A 22 -7.93 -20.48 7.52
N ARG A 23 -7.50 -20.65 8.77
CA ARG A 23 -7.32 -19.54 9.71
C ARG A 23 -6.27 -18.53 9.21
N THR A 24 -5.21 -19.01 8.55
CA THR A 24 -4.22 -18.15 7.91
C THR A 24 -4.88 -17.37 6.77
N TRP A 25 -5.57 -18.04 5.85
CA TRP A 25 -6.28 -17.38 4.76
C TRP A 25 -7.24 -16.29 5.24
N LEU A 26 -8.06 -16.60 6.25
CA LEU A 26 -8.99 -15.63 6.83
C LEU A 26 -8.28 -14.39 7.39
N LYS A 27 -7.18 -14.57 8.15
CA LYS A 27 -6.42 -13.45 8.71
C LYS A 27 -5.83 -12.55 7.61
N HIS A 28 -5.19 -13.13 6.61
CA HIS A 28 -4.54 -12.37 5.55
C HIS A 28 -5.56 -11.68 4.65
N SER A 29 -6.70 -12.35 4.37
CA SER A 29 -7.80 -11.76 3.63
C SER A 29 -8.42 -10.59 4.41
N ALA A 30 -8.60 -10.73 5.73
CA ALA A 30 -9.09 -9.64 6.57
C ALA A 30 -8.13 -8.43 6.55
N LEU A 31 -6.82 -8.65 6.66
CA LEU A 31 -5.83 -7.57 6.57
C LEU A 31 -5.86 -6.88 5.21
N LEU A 32 -5.96 -7.65 4.12
CA LEU A 32 -6.12 -7.09 2.77
C LEU A 32 -7.39 -6.27 2.64
N LEU A 33 -8.52 -6.76 3.18
CA LEU A 33 -9.80 -6.03 3.16
C LEU A 33 -9.71 -4.71 3.96
N ILE A 34 -9.09 -4.73 5.13
CA ILE A 34 -8.89 -3.49 5.92
C ILE A 34 -7.97 -2.53 5.16
N ALA A 35 -6.87 -3.03 4.57
CA ALA A 35 -5.98 -2.21 3.75
C ALA A 35 -6.69 -1.63 2.53
N PHE A 36 -7.56 -2.41 1.88
CA PHE A 36 -8.39 -1.93 0.79
C PHE A 36 -9.26 -0.75 1.20
N LEU A 37 -9.92 -0.84 2.36
CA LEU A 37 -10.73 0.27 2.89
C LEU A 37 -9.88 1.50 3.22
N THR A 38 -8.78 1.33 3.94
CA THR A 38 -7.93 2.46 4.35
C THR A 38 -7.25 3.14 3.17
N VAL A 39 -6.79 2.37 2.18
CA VAL A 39 -6.19 2.89 0.94
C VAL A 39 -7.25 3.58 0.08
N THR A 40 -8.48 3.07 0.03
CA THR A 40 -9.59 3.72 -0.70
C THR A 40 -9.91 5.09 -0.12
N ILE A 41 -9.96 5.21 1.21
CA ILE A 41 -10.15 6.50 1.89
C ILE A 41 -8.95 7.42 1.69
N ALA A 42 -7.72 6.90 1.79
CA ALA A 42 -6.52 7.70 1.56
C ALA A 42 -6.40 8.19 0.11
N GLY A 43 -6.83 7.40 -0.88
CA GLY A 43 -6.76 7.75 -2.29
C GLY A 43 -7.62 8.96 -2.67
N VAL A 44 -8.69 9.24 -1.93
CA VAL A 44 -9.55 10.42 -2.16
C VAL A 44 -9.15 11.64 -1.32
N LEU A 45 -8.07 11.52 -0.54
CA LEU A 45 -7.51 12.59 0.29
C LEU A 45 -6.21 13.13 -0.34
N PRO A 46 -5.76 14.33 0.05
CA PRO A 46 -4.46 14.82 -0.38
C PRO A 46 -3.31 13.92 0.09
N PRO A 47 -2.22 13.81 -0.69
CA PRO A 47 -1.95 14.54 -1.94
C PRO A 47 -2.56 13.90 -3.20
N PHE A 48 -3.31 12.78 -3.08
CA PHE A 48 -3.76 11.99 -4.22
C PHE A 48 -5.04 12.52 -4.87
N ASN A 49 -5.81 13.33 -4.14
CA ASN A 49 -6.97 14.02 -4.66
C ASN A 49 -7.07 15.42 -4.04
N ALA A 50 -7.65 16.37 -4.79
CA ALA A 50 -7.78 17.77 -4.42
C ALA A 50 -8.97 18.04 -3.50
N VAL A 51 -9.06 17.33 -2.37
CA VAL A 51 -10.04 17.66 -1.31
C VAL A 51 -9.35 18.56 -0.29
N GLU A 52 -9.87 19.77 -0.09
CA GLU A 52 -9.38 20.66 0.96
C GLU A 52 -9.51 19.98 2.33
N ILE A 53 -8.36 19.81 2.99
CA ILE A 53 -8.27 19.08 4.26
C ILE A 53 -8.98 19.87 5.38
N PHE A 54 -8.90 21.21 5.31
CA PHE A 54 -9.43 22.13 6.31
C PHE A 54 -9.91 23.45 5.65
N PRO A 55 -11.06 23.45 4.95
CA PRO A 55 -11.50 24.58 4.11
C PRO A 55 -11.77 25.89 4.87
N ASN A 56 -11.70 25.92 6.21
CA ASN A 56 -12.09 27.07 7.02
C ASN A 56 -11.26 27.27 8.29
N VAL A 57 -9.99 26.82 8.31
CA VAL A 57 -9.10 27.05 9.46
C VAL A 57 -8.12 28.18 9.11
N PRO A 58 -8.26 29.38 9.71
CA PRO A 58 -7.33 30.48 9.46
C PRO A 58 -5.90 30.09 9.85
N ASP A 59 -4.91 30.57 9.10
CA ASP A 59 -3.51 30.39 9.45
C ASP A 59 -3.22 31.05 10.80
N PRO A 60 -2.77 30.28 11.82
CA PRO A 60 -2.56 30.83 13.15
C PRO A 60 -1.43 31.85 13.12
N GLN A 61 -1.73 33.09 13.50
CA GLN A 61 -0.79 34.22 13.49
C GLN A 61 -0.11 34.40 14.86
N THR A 62 -0.73 33.90 15.92
CA THR A 62 -0.23 34.05 17.30
C THR A 62 0.11 32.70 17.93
N TRP A 63 1.01 32.69 18.92
CA TRP A 63 1.35 31.47 19.67
C TRP A 63 0.12 30.82 20.31
N THR A 64 -0.84 31.63 20.76
CA THR A 64 -2.10 31.13 21.32
C THR A 64 -2.94 30.39 20.27
N GLU A 65 -3.07 30.95 19.08
CA GLU A 65 -3.75 30.28 17.95
C GLU A 65 -3.02 29.00 17.53
N ILE A 66 -1.69 29.00 17.53
CA ILE A 66 -0.88 27.79 17.24
C ILE A 66 -1.20 26.68 18.24
N TYR A 67 -1.24 26.98 19.55
CA TYR A 67 -1.60 25.98 20.55
C TYR A 67 -3.01 25.45 20.33
N GLN A 68 -3.99 26.35 20.12
CA GLN A 68 -5.37 25.96 19.84
C GLN A 68 -5.46 25.07 18.60
N PHE A 69 -4.74 25.41 17.53
CA PHE A 69 -4.65 24.62 16.32
C PHE A 69 -4.12 23.22 16.60
N ILE A 70 -2.96 23.09 17.27
CA ILE A 70 -2.34 21.80 17.61
C ILE A 70 -3.29 20.92 18.42
N PHE A 71 -3.93 21.49 19.45
CA PHE A 71 -4.88 20.75 20.28
C PHE A 71 -6.20 20.43 19.57
N SER A 72 -6.54 21.15 18.50
CA SER A 72 -7.69 20.86 17.65
C SER A 72 -7.42 19.79 16.58
N LEU A 73 -6.15 19.46 16.28
CA LEU A 73 -5.80 18.47 15.26
C LEU A 73 -6.54 17.12 15.41
N PRO A 74 -6.71 16.53 16.61
CA PRO A 74 -7.45 15.29 16.75
C PRO A 74 -8.92 15.41 16.30
N SER A 75 -9.60 16.50 16.63
CA SER A 75 -11.00 16.70 16.24
C SER A 75 -11.13 17.00 14.75
N LEU A 76 -10.23 17.83 14.21
CA LEU A 76 -10.13 18.11 12.78
C LEU A 76 -9.89 16.83 11.97
N TYR A 77 -8.99 15.96 12.43
CA TYR A 77 -8.75 14.67 11.81
C TYR A 77 -9.99 13.77 11.81
N VAL A 78 -10.69 13.66 12.94
CA VAL A 78 -11.93 12.85 13.01
C VAL A 78 -13.01 13.39 12.05
N GLN A 79 -13.18 14.72 11.99
CA GLN A 79 -14.13 15.36 11.08
C GLN A 79 -13.77 15.10 9.62
N LEU A 80 -12.49 15.20 9.26
CA LEU A 80 -11.99 14.91 7.91
C LEU A 80 -12.28 13.46 7.50
N ILE A 81 -11.96 12.48 8.35
CA ILE A 81 -12.21 11.08 8.05
C ILE A 81 -13.71 10.82 7.91
N PHE A 82 -14.53 11.39 8.80
CA PHE A 82 -15.97 11.23 8.76
C PHE A 82 -16.58 11.83 7.49
N SER A 83 -16.23 13.07 7.13
CA SER A 83 -16.74 13.73 5.92
C SER A 83 -16.30 13.01 4.64
N THR A 84 -15.07 12.47 4.64
CA THR A 84 -14.55 11.69 3.51
C THR A 84 -15.32 10.38 3.35
N ILE A 85 -15.58 9.65 4.44
CA ILE A 85 -16.39 8.44 4.40
C ILE A 85 -17.80 8.76 3.92
N GLN A 86 -18.42 9.84 4.41
CA GLN A 86 -19.73 10.26 3.92
C GLN A 86 -19.71 10.52 2.42
N LYS A 87 -18.73 11.28 1.92
CA LYS A 87 -18.56 11.56 0.48
C LYS A 87 -18.38 10.29 -0.34
N LEU A 88 -17.56 9.34 0.12
CA LEU A 88 -17.38 8.03 -0.52
C LEU A 88 -18.68 7.21 -0.60
N LEU A 89 -19.60 7.37 0.36
CA LEU A 89 -20.85 6.64 0.38
C LEU A 89 -21.96 7.33 -0.42
N THR A 90 -21.89 8.64 -0.60
CA THR A 90 -22.93 9.44 -1.27
C THR A 90 -22.59 9.80 -2.71
N ASP A 91 -21.30 9.95 -3.04
CA ASP A 91 -20.83 10.33 -4.37
C ASP A 91 -20.14 9.15 -5.06
N PHE A 92 -20.77 8.66 -6.13
CA PHE A 92 -20.30 7.49 -6.86
C PHE A 92 -18.97 7.77 -7.60
N GLU A 93 -18.75 8.99 -8.08
CA GLU A 93 -17.51 9.33 -8.77
C GLU A 93 -16.31 9.30 -7.83
N THR A 94 -16.42 9.92 -6.65
CA THR A 94 -15.41 9.86 -5.59
C THR A 94 -15.16 8.42 -5.14
N PHE A 95 -16.21 7.61 -4.99
CA PHE A 95 -16.09 6.19 -4.67
C PHE A 95 -15.26 5.43 -5.71
N ILE A 96 -15.61 5.56 -6.99
CA ILE A 96 -14.90 4.90 -8.08
C ILE A 96 -13.45 5.37 -8.19
N TYR A 97 -13.18 6.66 -7.94
CA TYR A 97 -11.82 7.18 -7.88
C TYR A 97 -10.99 6.49 -6.79
N GLY A 98 -11.51 6.46 -5.56
CA GLY A 98 -10.84 5.80 -4.44
C GLY A 98 -10.59 4.31 -4.69
N VAL A 99 -11.55 3.61 -5.31
CA VAL A 99 -11.41 2.20 -5.69
C VAL A 99 -10.35 2.00 -6.77
N LYS A 100 -10.32 2.85 -7.80
CA LYS A 100 -9.27 2.77 -8.85
C LYS A 100 -7.88 2.94 -8.24
N PHE A 101 -7.73 3.89 -7.31
CA PHE A 101 -6.49 4.11 -6.58
C PHE A 101 -6.09 2.87 -5.76
N SER A 102 -7.00 2.35 -4.92
CA SER A 102 -6.69 1.24 -4.03
C SER A 102 -6.42 -0.07 -4.77
N VAL A 103 -7.19 -0.38 -5.82
CA VAL A 103 -6.94 -1.54 -6.70
C VAL A 103 -5.56 -1.44 -7.33
N SER A 104 -5.19 -0.27 -7.88
CA SER A 104 -3.90 -0.08 -8.54
C SER A 104 -2.74 -0.28 -7.57
N LEU A 105 -2.76 0.40 -6.42
CA LEU A 105 -1.70 0.31 -5.42
C LEU A 105 -1.59 -1.11 -4.82
N LEU A 106 -2.72 -1.70 -4.42
CA LEU A 106 -2.71 -3.03 -3.81
C LEU A 106 -2.36 -4.12 -4.82
N ALA A 107 -2.69 -3.96 -6.11
CA ALA A 107 -2.25 -4.89 -7.14
C ALA A 107 -0.72 -4.91 -7.27
N ILE A 108 -0.08 -3.73 -7.27
CA ILE A 108 1.38 -3.62 -7.33
C ILE A 108 2.03 -4.25 -6.09
N LEU A 109 1.54 -3.92 -4.89
CA LEU A 109 2.05 -4.49 -3.64
C LEU A 109 1.83 -6.02 -3.58
N THR A 110 0.66 -6.49 -4.01
CA THR A 110 0.38 -7.93 -4.08
C THR A 110 1.34 -8.62 -5.04
N ALA A 111 1.58 -8.04 -6.23
CA ALA A 111 2.51 -8.59 -7.20
C ALA A 111 3.96 -8.60 -6.67
N HIS A 112 4.38 -7.54 -5.97
CA HIS A 112 5.68 -7.46 -5.31
C HIS A 112 5.88 -8.61 -4.32
N GLU A 113 4.95 -8.77 -3.39
CA GLU A 113 5.03 -9.84 -2.39
C GLU A 113 4.85 -11.23 -3.01
N ALA A 114 4.03 -11.36 -4.04
CA ALA A 114 3.88 -12.60 -4.79
C ALA A 114 5.18 -13.00 -5.50
N GLY A 115 5.96 -12.03 -6.02
CA GLY A 115 7.27 -12.27 -6.60
C GLY A 115 8.23 -12.90 -5.59
N HIS A 116 8.33 -12.32 -4.39
CA HIS A 116 9.09 -12.91 -3.29
C HIS A 116 8.57 -14.31 -2.92
N TYR A 117 7.25 -14.47 -2.81
CA TYR A 117 6.63 -15.73 -2.42
C TYR A 117 6.91 -16.84 -3.43
N VAL A 118 6.75 -16.57 -4.73
CA VAL A 118 7.02 -17.54 -5.80
C VAL A 118 8.49 -17.93 -5.79
N ALA A 119 9.42 -16.98 -5.65
CA ALA A 119 10.85 -17.29 -5.54
C ALA A 119 11.16 -18.16 -4.32
N CYS A 120 10.55 -17.87 -3.17
CA CYS A 120 10.64 -18.73 -1.98
C CYS A 120 10.18 -20.16 -2.29
N ARG A 121 9.06 -20.34 -3.02
CA ARG A 121 8.57 -21.68 -3.40
C ARG A 121 9.52 -22.41 -4.34
N LEU A 122 10.12 -21.71 -5.31
CA LEU A 122 11.13 -22.29 -6.22
C LEU A 122 12.37 -22.78 -5.46
N TYR A 123 12.81 -22.01 -4.46
CA TYR A 123 13.94 -22.35 -3.59
C TYR A 123 13.59 -23.24 -2.39
N ARG A 124 12.34 -23.72 -2.29
CA ARG A 124 11.82 -24.51 -1.16
C ARG A 124 12.06 -23.83 0.20
N VAL A 125 11.95 -22.50 0.21
CA VAL A 125 11.95 -21.65 1.40
C VAL A 125 10.51 -21.44 1.84
N ASP A 126 10.22 -21.76 3.08
CA ASP A 126 8.92 -21.52 3.70
C ASP A 126 8.73 -20.03 3.95
N ALA A 127 7.63 -19.49 3.45
CA ALA A 127 7.22 -18.11 3.68
C ALA A 127 5.71 -18.03 3.93
N THR A 128 5.30 -16.98 4.64
CA THR A 128 3.89 -16.69 4.88
C THR A 128 3.19 -16.14 3.64
N LEU A 129 1.87 -16.08 3.67
CA LEU A 129 1.12 -15.23 2.74
C LEU A 129 1.47 -13.74 2.98
N PRO A 130 1.18 -12.84 2.02
CA PRO A 130 1.43 -11.40 2.19
C PRO A 130 0.66 -10.83 3.38
N TYR A 131 1.38 -10.15 4.29
CA TYR A 131 0.81 -9.36 5.38
C TYR A 131 0.67 -7.92 4.93
N PHE A 132 -0.54 -7.48 4.62
CA PHE A 132 -0.85 -6.07 4.41
C PHE A 132 -0.91 -5.34 5.74
N ILE A 133 -0.27 -4.17 5.81
CA ILE A 133 -0.25 -3.33 7.00
C ILE A 133 -1.14 -2.11 6.72
N PRO A 134 -2.44 -2.16 7.08
CA PRO A 134 -3.31 -1.00 6.96
C PRO A 134 -2.87 0.10 7.92
N LEU A 135 -2.98 1.35 7.48
CA LEU A 135 -2.86 2.51 8.36
C LEU A 135 -4.07 3.40 8.21
N PRO A 136 -4.45 4.14 9.26
CA PRO A 136 -5.39 5.23 9.09
C PRO A 136 -4.90 6.21 8.00
N PRO A 137 -5.80 6.77 7.18
CA PRO A 137 -5.43 7.76 6.16
C PRO A 137 -4.65 8.95 6.76
N LEU A 138 -3.78 9.59 5.97
CA LEU A 138 -2.88 10.69 6.37
C LEU A 138 -1.82 10.38 7.45
N ILE A 139 -1.89 9.26 8.18
CA ILE A 139 -0.82 8.84 9.10
C ILE A 139 0.32 8.15 8.35
N GLY A 140 -0.01 7.45 7.26
CA GLY A 140 0.94 6.78 6.38
C GLY A 140 0.92 7.37 4.96
N PRO A 141 1.80 6.87 4.07
CA PRO A 141 1.98 7.45 2.74
C PRO A 141 0.73 7.35 1.87
N ALA A 142 -0.05 6.26 1.97
CA ALA A 142 -1.21 6.02 1.11
C ALA A 142 -2.30 5.15 1.79
N GLY A 143 -2.50 5.30 3.11
CA GLY A 143 -3.44 4.45 3.88
C GLY A 143 -2.93 3.02 4.13
N THR A 144 -1.65 2.75 3.86
CA THR A 144 -0.96 1.50 4.16
C THR A 144 0.55 1.76 4.34
N LEU A 145 1.24 0.93 5.12
CA LEU A 145 2.72 0.85 5.11
C LEU A 145 3.26 -0.10 4.03
N GLY A 146 2.38 -0.67 3.23
CA GLY A 146 2.71 -1.70 2.24
C GLY A 146 2.34 -3.10 2.74
N ALA A 147 3.00 -4.09 2.15
CA ALA A 147 2.86 -5.48 2.51
C ALA A 147 4.25 -6.11 2.68
N PHE A 148 4.30 -7.27 3.33
CA PHE A 148 5.52 -8.09 3.38
C PHE A 148 5.16 -9.57 3.54
N ILE A 149 6.01 -10.46 3.04
CA ILE A 149 6.03 -11.87 3.44
C ILE A 149 7.07 -12.10 4.54
N LYS A 150 6.80 -13.04 5.45
CA LYS A 150 7.76 -13.47 6.46
C LYS A 150 8.42 -14.76 5.99
N ILE A 151 9.74 -14.75 5.85
CA ILE A 151 10.56 -15.96 5.65
C ILE A 151 10.64 -16.72 6.98
N VAL A 152 10.33 -18.01 6.97
CA VAL A 152 10.22 -18.85 8.17
C VAL A 152 11.34 -19.89 8.23
N SER A 153 11.83 -20.36 7.08
CA SER A 153 12.94 -21.30 7.00
C SER A 153 14.28 -20.62 6.68
N PRO A 154 15.42 -21.26 7.02
CA PRO A 154 16.74 -20.79 6.58
C PRO A 154 16.84 -20.72 5.06
N MET A 155 17.64 -19.77 4.56
CA MET A 155 17.92 -19.69 3.13
C MET A 155 19.05 -20.65 2.74
N PRO A 156 18.91 -21.41 1.63
CA PRO A 156 19.84 -22.47 1.27
C PRO A 156 21.17 -21.95 0.73
N SER A 157 21.20 -20.74 0.16
CA SER A 157 22.42 -20.15 -0.43
C SER A 157 22.32 -18.64 -0.59
N ARG A 158 23.46 -17.97 -0.82
CA ARG A 158 23.51 -16.54 -1.15
C ARG A 158 22.78 -16.22 -2.47
N ARG A 159 22.79 -17.15 -3.43
CA ARG A 159 22.06 -17.01 -4.68
C ARG A 159 20.55 -17.00 -4.43
N ALA A 160 20.06 -17.90 -3.59
CA ALA A 160 18.64 -17.91 -3.20
C ALA A 160 18.24 -16.60 -2.52
N THR A 161 19.07 -16.06 -1.62
CA THR A 161 18.86 -14.74 -1.01
C THR A 161 18.72 -13.63 -2.04
N PHE A 162 19.63 -13.58 -3.02
CA PHE A 162 19.61 -12.57 -4.07
C PHE A 162 18.38 -12.70 -4.97
N ASP A 163 18.11 -13.91 -5.47
CA ASP A 163 17.00 -14.17 -6.39
C ASP A 163 15.64 -13.92 -5.73
N ILE A 164 15.48 -14.34 -4.47
CA ILE A 164 14.28 -14.01 -3.67
C ILE A 164 14.19 -12.50 -3.48
N GLY A 165 15.28 -11.83 -3.13
CA GLY A 165 15.31 -10.39 -2.89
C GLY A 165 14.96 -9.54 -4.11
N VAL A 166 15.36 -9.95 -5.32
CA VAL A 166 15.06 -9.19 -6.55
C VAL A 166 13.71 -9.55 -7.19
N ALA A 167 13.18 -10.74 -6.92
CA ALA A 167 11.93 -11.21 -7.53
C ALA A 167 10.73 -10.31 -7.22
N GLY A 168 10.63 -9.78 -6.00
CA GLY A 168 9.54 -8.88 -5.62
C GLY A 168 9.56 -7.55 -6.38
N PRO A 169 10.67 -6.78 -6.34
CA PRO A 169 10.82 -5.55 -7.14
C PRO A 169 10.51 -5.74 -8.62
N ILE A 170 10.99 -6.84 -9.24
CA ILE A 170 10.71 -7.13 -10.65
C ILE A 170 9.23 -7.38 -10.89
N ALA A 171 8.58 -8.23 -10.07
CA ALA A 171 7.17 -8.54 -10.20
C ALA A 171 6.28 -7.30 -9.99
N GLY A 172 6.59 -6.47 -8.99
CA GLY A 172 5.91 -5.20 -8.74
C GLY A 172 6.09 -4.22 -9.91
N PHE A 173 7.29 -4.12 -10.47
CA PHE A 173 7.54 -3.27 -11.64
C PHE A 173 6.75 -3.75 -12.88
N ILE A 174 6.71 -5.05 -13.14
CA ILE A 174 5.92 -5.62 -14.25
C ILE A 174 4.43 -5.32 -14.06
N ALA A 175 3.91 -5.43 -12.83
CA ALA A 175 2.52 -5.09 -12.53
C ALA A 175 2.22 -3.59 -12.65
N LEU A 176 3.20 -2.74 -12.36
CA LEU A 176 3.09 -1.28 -12.52
C LEU A 176 2.93 -0.87 -13.99
N LEU A 177 3.60 -1.53 -14.93
CA LEU A 177 3.58 -1.15 -16.35
C LEU A 177 2.16 -1.08 -16.97
N PRO A 178 1.29 -2.09 -16.90
CA PRO A 178 -0.05 -2.00 -17.46
C PRO A 178 -0.91 -0.95 -16.74
N ILE A 179 -0.74 -0.78 -15.43
CA ILE A 179 -1.44 0.26 -14.65
C ILE A 179 -1.02 1.65 -15.12
N LEU A 180 0.28 1.87 -15.31
CA LEU A 180 0.84 3.12 -15.83
C LEU A 180 0.31 3.42 -17.24
N ILE A 181 0.38 2.45 -18.14
CA ILE A 181 -0.11 2.58 -19.51
C ILE A 181 -1.61 2.95 -19.50
N PHE A 182 -2.41 2.25 -18.71
CA PHE A 182 -3.83 2.54 -18.56
C PHE A 182 -4.07 3.95 -17.99
N GLY A 183 -3.29 4.36 -16.99
CA GLY A 183 -3.34 5.71 -16.43
C GLY A 183 -3.04 6.78 -17.47
N LEU A 184 -2.01 6.57 -18.30
CA LEU A 184 -1.65 7.52 -19.37
C LEU A 184 -2.72 7.62 -20.47
N PHE A 185 -3.45 6.54 -20.75
CA PHE A 185 -4.54 6.58 -21.72
C PHE A 185 -5.84 7.17 -21.16
N THR A 186 -6.01 7.20 -19.84
CA THR A 186 -7.23 7.66 -19.16
C THR A 186 -7.05 8.99 -18.43
N MET A 187 -5.84 9.55 -18.41
CA MET A 187 -5.57 10.83 -17.77
C MET A 187 -6.35 11.95 -18.48
N GLU A 188 -6.94 12.83 -17.68
CA GLU A 188 -7.60 14.03 -18.15
C GLU A 188 -6.57 15.17 -18.26
N GLN A 189 -6.61 15.93 -19.35
CA GLN A 189 -5.72 17.06 -19.51
C GLN A 189 -6.22 18.22 -18.65
N SER A 190 -5.35 18.81 -17.83
CA SER A 190 -5.67 20.04 -17.13
C SER A 190 -5.81 21.19 -18.13
N SER A 191 -6.83 22.04 -17.96
CA SER A 191 -6.97 23.23 -18.79
C SER A 191 -5.80 24.20 -18.55
N PRO A 192 -5.40 25.02 -19.55
CA PRO A 192 -4.38 26.04 -19.36
C PRO A 192 -4.72 27.03 -18.23
N GLU A 193 -6.02 27.28 -17.99
CA GLU A 193 -6.49 28.13 -16.89
C GLU A 193 -6.25 27.46 -15.52
N ALA A 194 -6.53 26.16 -15.40
CA ALA A 194 -6.23 25.39 -14.18
C ALA A 194 -4.72 25.32 -13.91
N ALA A 195 -3.90 25.18 -14.97
CA ALA A 195 -2.45 25.22 -14.86
C ALA A 195 -1.92 26.62 -14.46
N ALA A 196 -2.53 27.69 -14.97
CA ALA A 196 -2.18 29.06 -14.61
C ALA A 196 -2.56 29.42 -13.17
N ALA A 197 -3.71 28.92 -12.67
CA ALA A 197 -4.12 29.09 -11.28
C ALA A 197 -3.14 28.42 -10.30
N LEU A 198 -2.66 27.21 -10.63
CA LEU A 198 -1.62 26.50 -9.86
C LEU A 198 -0.27 27.25 -9.85
N ALA A 199 0.08 27.91 -10.96
CA ALA A 199 1.35 28.64 -11.10
C ALA A 199 1.38 29.97 -10.32
N GLN A 200 0.22 30.55 -10.00
CA GLN A 200 0.11 31.83 -9.29
C GLN A 200 0.05 31.69 -7.77
N GLY A 201 0.30 30.49 -7.22
CA GLY A 201 0.21 30.24 -5.79
C GLY A 201 -1.22 30.14 -5.28
N GLY A 202 -2.18 29.91 -6.18
CA GLY A 202 -3.52 29.46 -5.83
C GLY A 202 -3.44 28.06 -5.24
N LEU A 203 -3.15 27.98 -3.95
CA LEU A 203 -3.69 26.90 -3.15
C LEU A 203 -5.22 27.09 -3.20
N TYR A 204 -5.90 26.00 -3.55
CA TYR A 204 -7.35 25.83 -3.64
C TYR A 204 -8.16 26.84 -2.82
#